data_AF-A0A3M0YB70-F1
#
_entry.id   AF-A0A3M0YB70-F1
#
_cell.length_a   1.000
_cell.length_b   1.000
_cell.length_c   1.000
_cell.angle_alpha   90.00
_cell.angle_beta   90.00
_cell.angle_gamma   90.00
#
_symmetry.space_group_name_H-M   'P 1'
#
loop_
_entity.id
_entity.type
_entity.pdbx_description
1 polymer ?
#
loop_
_entity_poly.entity_id
_entity_poly.type
_entity_poly.pdbx_seq_one_letter_code
_entity_poly.pdbx_strand_id
1 'polypeptide(L)'
;MTIHEKSLIEPDHLLTEDKLVVDGVDVSGQWNTFIQPRYISDYDDHFEDTIRALPGGEYVYRCWQCGSCTNACTVYALNTDFNPRYWIYATRLGLKEEIIKDKDIIWQCVSCHKCTNICPKDVRPEG
;
A
#
# COMPACT_ATOMS: atom_id res chain seq x y z
N MET A 1 14.85 -19.73 18.79
CA MET A 1 14.93 -18.42 18.09
C MET A 1 13.89 -18.47 16.98
N THR A 2 12.64 -18.46 17.42
CA THR A 2 11.44 -18.57 16.60
C THR A 2 11.18 -17.20 16.00
N ILE A 3 10.66 -17.13 14.77
CA ILE A 3 10.12 -15.90 14.19
C ILE A 3 8.89 -15.54 15.03
N HIS A 4 9.09 -14.90 16.19
CA HIS A 4 8.05 -14.54 17.16
C HIS A 4 7.06 -13.53 16.59
N GLU A 5 7.40 -12.91 15.46
CA GLU A 5 6.62 -11.88 14.78
C GLU A 5 6.15 -12.33 13.38
N LYS A 6 5.87 -13.63 13.17
CA LYS A 6 5.29 -14.11 11.89
C LYS A 6 4.01 -13.34 11.53
N SER A 7 3.27 -12.88 12.53
CA SER A 7 2.08 -12.05 12.37
C SER A 7 2.33 -10.65 11.79
N LEU A 8 3.59 -10.18 11.76
CA LEU A 8 3.97 -8.88 11.18
C LEU A 8 4.42 -9.01 9.71
N ILE A 9 4.33 -10.21 9.14
CA ILE A 9 4.77 -10.49 7.78
C ILE A 9 3.54 -10.93 6.99
N GLU A 10 3.32 -10.30 5.84
CA GLU A 10 2.25 -10.70 4.94
C GLU A 10 2.36 -12.20 4.61
N PRO A 11 1.24 -12.95 4.63
CA PRO A 11 1.24 -14.39 4.37
C PRO A 11 1.93 -14.78 3.06
N ASP A 12 1.79 -13.94 2.03
CA ASP A 12 2.38 -14.18 0.70
C ASP A 12 3.92 -14.14 0.71
N HIS A 13 4.52 -13.50 1.72
CA HIS A 13 5.98 -13.44 1.89
C HIS A 13 6.51 -14.57 2.80
N LEU A 14 5.67 -15.51 3.22
CA LEU A 14 6.02 -16.63 4.08
C LEU A 14 5.96 -17.94 3.30
N LEU A 15 7.13 -18.49 2.99
CA LEU A 15 7.25 -19.83 2.42
C LEU A 15 7.27 -20.83 3.56
N THR A 16 6.38 -21.81 3.56
CA THR A 16 6.30 -22.87 4.58
C THR A 16 5.78 -24.13 3.90
N GLU A 17 6.33 -25.29 4.28
CA GLU A 17 5.90 -26.59 3.77
C GLU A 17 5.34 -27.43 4.91
N ASP A 18 4.21 -28.11 4.71
CA ASP A 18 3.63 -28.95 5.77
C ASP A 18 4.52 -30.16 6.09
N LYS A 19 5.22 -30.68 5.09
CA LYS A 19 6.13 -31.82 5.24
C LYS A 19 7.37 -31.64 4.37
N LEU A 20 8.55 -31.55 4.99
CA LEU A 20 9.81 -31.34 4.29
C LEU A 20 10.92 -32.20 4.90
N VAL A 21 11.62 -32.96 4.03
CA VAL A 21 12.81 -33.73 4.41
C VAL A 21 13.98 -33.22 3.59
N VAL A 22 15.03 -32.76 4.27
CA VAL A 22 16.27 -32.25 3.65
C VAL A 22 17.41 -33.15 4.08
N ASP A 23 18.12 -33.75 3.11
CA ASP A 23 19.24 -34.66 3.36
C ASP A 23 18.95 -35.79 4.36
N GLY A 24 17.71 -36.31 4.33
CA GLY A 24 17.25 -37.36 5.23
C GLY A 24 16.82 -36.89 6.62
N VAL A 25 16.86 -35.59 6.90
CA VAL A 25 16.39 -34.98 8.15
C VAL A 25 14.99 -34.40 7.96
N ASP A 26 14.05 -34.81 8.81
CA ASP A 26 12.71 -34.21 8.85
C ASP A 26 12.78 -32.80 9.44
N VAL A 27 12.48 -31.80 8.62
CA VAL A 27 12.43 -30.38 8.97
C VAL A 27 11.00 -29.82 8.84
N SER A 28 9.99 -30.68 8.96
CA SER A 28 8.58 -30.27 8.96
C SER A 28 8.26 -29.36 10.15
N GLY A 29 7.36 -28.40 9.95
CA GLY A 29 6.94 -27.43 10.96
C GLY A 29 7.68 -26.09 10.87
N GLN A 30 7.79 -25.36 11.98
CA GLN A 30 8.25 -23.95 11.98
C GLN A 30 9.67 -23.74 11.43
N TRP A 31 10.52 -24.77 11.45
CA TRP A 31 11.92 -24.67 11.04
C TRP A 31 12.12 -24.47 9.55
N ASN A 32 11.10 -24.77 8.73
CA ASN A 32 11.11 -24.53 7.29
C ASN A 32 10.41 -23.23 6.87
N THR A 33 10.00 -22.39 7.83
CA THR A 33 9.42 -21.09 7.50
C THR A 33 10.51 -20.14 7.01
N PHE A 34 10.48 -19.82 5.72
CA PHE A 34 11.36 -18.82 5.12
C PHE A 34 10.59 -17.54 4.83
N ILE A 35 11.23 -16.40 5.14
CA ILE A 35 10.70 -15.08 4.83
C ILE A 35 11.31 -14.66 3.49
N GLN A 36 10.47 -14.33 2.52
CA GLN A 36 10.93 -13.77 1.25
C GLN A 36 11.61 -12.41 1.47
N PRO A 37 12.55 -12.01 0.59
CA PRO A 37 13.19 -10.71 0.68
C PRO A 37 12.16 -9.57 0.70
N ARG A 38 12.39 -8.55 1.55
CA ARG A 38 11.49 -7.40 1.72
C ARG A 38 11.83 -6.20 0.82
N TYR A 39 12.80 -6.34 -0.08
CA TYR A 39 13.12 -5.24 -0.99
C TYR A 39 12.00 -5.10 -2.02
N ILE A 40 11.68 -3.86 -2.37
CA ILE A 40 10.72 -3.55 -3.43
C ILE A 40 11.50 -3.51 -4.73
N SER A 41 11.08 -4.27 -5.74
CA SER A 41 11.78 -4.38 -7.03
C SER A 41 10.88 -4.11 -8.25
N ASP A 42 9.60 -3.94 -8.01
CA ASP A 42 8.50 -3.87 -8.96
C ASP A 42 7.91 -2.46 -9.07
N TYR A 43 8.65 -1.43 -8.65
CA TYR A 43 8.23 -0.04 -8.77
C TYR A 43 8.35 0.46 -10.22
N ASP A 44 7.40 1.31 -10.61
CA ASP A 44 7.37 1.95 -11.93
C ASP A 44 7.71 3.45 -11.79
N ASP A 45 8.95 3.81 -12.13
CA ASP A 45 9.47 5.18 -12.05
C ASP A 45 8.65 6.20 -12.88
N HIS A 46 7.90 5.73 -13.88
CA HIS A 46 7.07 6.58 -14.75
C HIS A 46 5.61 6.61 -14.35
N PHE A 47 5.24 5.96 -13.26
CA PHE A 47 3.85 5.91 -12.82
C PHE A 47 3.33 7.28 -12.38
N GLU A 48 4.14 8.09 -11.68
CA GLU A 48 3.75 9.46 -11.31
C GLU A 48 3.42 10.29 -12.57
N ASP A 49 4.25 10.18 -13.62
CA ASP A 49 4.03 10.88 -14.88
C ASP A 49 2.76 10.42 -15.60
N THR A 50 2.46 9.13 -15.54
CA THR A 50 1.22 8.56 -16.07
C THR A 50 0.00 9.16 -15.37
N ILE A 51 0.02 9.24 -14.04
CA ILE A 51 -1.08 9.85 -13.26
C ILE A 51 -1.17 11.35 -13.52
N ARG A 52 -0.05 12.06 -13.67
CA ARG A 52 -0.04 13.50 -13.98
C ARG A 52 -0.67 13.83 -15.34
N ALA A 53 -0.67 12.88 -16.27
CA ALA A 53 -1.32 13.03 -17.58
C ALA A 53 -2.85 12.83 -17.52
N LEU A 54 -3.38 12.26 -16.43
CA LEU A 54 -4.82 12.07 -16.23
C LEU A 54 -5.46 13.34 -15.66
N PRO A 55 -6.71 13.65 -16.03
CA PRO A 55 -7.45 14.77 -15.43
C PRO A 55 -7.57 14.61 -13.91
N GLY A 56 -7.19 15.64 -13.15
CA GLY A 56 -7.20 15.62 -11.68
C GLY A 56 -5.86 15.23 -11.04
N GLY A 57 -5.04 14.44 -11.76
CA GLY A 57 -3.74 13.98 -11.30
C GLY A 57 -2.60 14.99 -11.48
N GLU A 58 -2.85 16.15 -12.10
CA GLU A 58 -1.81 17.07 -12.58
C GLU A 58 -0.88 17.54 -11.47
N TYR A 59 -1.39 17.63 -10.24
CA TYR A 59 -0.68 18.18 -9.08
C TYR A 59 -0.24 17.12 -8.06
N VAL A 60 -0.35 15.82 -8.36
CA VAL A 60 0.01 14.74 -7.43
C VAL A 60 1.44 14.88 -6.86
N TYR A 61 2.39 15.31 -7.70
CA TYR A 61 3.80 15.55 -7.34
C TYR A 61 3.99 16.59 -6.24
N ARG A 62 3.01 17.47 -6.01
CA ARG A 62 3.07 18.53 -4.97
C ARG A 62 2.84 17.99 -3.56
N CYS A 63 2.38 16.74 -3.43
CA CYS A 63 2.05 16.16 -2.13
C CYS A 63 3.29 15.96 -1.25
N TRP A 64 3.31 16.61 -0.10
CA TRP A 64 4.34 16.47 0.95
C TRP A 64 3.90 15.65 2.17
N GLN A 65 2.85 14.83 2.03
CA GLN A 65 2.42 13.86 3.05
C GLN A 65 1.90 14.45 4.38
N CYS A 66 1.33 15.66 4.38
CA CYS A 66 0.79 16.30 5.61
C CYS A 66 -0.44 15.62 6.25
N GLY A 67 -1.21 14.82 5.50
CA GLY A 67 -2.36 14.06 6.04
C GLY A 67 -3.68 14.82 6.21
N SER A 68 -3.77 16.09 5.77
CA SER A 68 -5.03 16.84 5.78
C SER A 68 -6.17 16.12 5.04
N CYS A 69 -5.86 15.43 3.93
CA CYS A 69 -6.83 14.65 3.17
C CYS A 69 -7.43 13.49 3.97
N THR A 70 -6.60 12.71 4.66
CA THR A 70 -7.04 11.61 5.52
C THR A 70 -7.88 12.12 6.68
N ASN A 71 -7.45 13.21 7.34
CA ASN A 71 -8.18 13.80 8.47
C ASN A 71 -9.56 14.36 8.07
N ALA A 72 -9.71 14.88 6.85
CA ALA A 72 -10.99 15.40 6.36
C ALA A 72 -11.92 14.32 5.78
N CYS A 73 -11.42 13.10 5.55
CA CYS A 73 -12.16 12.04 4.89
C CYS A 73 -13.24 11.45 5.81
N THR A 74 -14.48 11.40 5.32
CA THR A 74 -15.60 10.78 6.05
C THR A 74 -15.56 9.26 6.02
N VAL A 75 -14.94 8.67 5.00
CA VAL A 75 -14.77 7.20 4.89
C VAL A 75 -13.69 6.74 5.86
N TYR A 76 -12.57 7.46 5.97
CA TYR A 76 -11.52 7.16 6.96
C TYR A 76 -12.06 7.13 8.40
N ALA A 77 -13.01 8.01 8.71
CA ALA A 77 -13.65 8.05 10.03
C ALA A 77 -14.47 6.78 10.36
N LEU A 78 -14.89 6.02 9.35
CA LEU A 78 -15.61 4.75 9.50
C LEU A 78 -14.71 3.53 9.30
N ASN A 79 -13.72 3.65 8.41
CA ASN A 79 -12.76 2.62 8.05
C ASN A 79 -11.36 3.24 7.98
N THR A 80 -10.54 3.00 8.99
CA THR A 80 -9.18 3.56 9.08
C THR A 80 -8.23 3.07 8.00
N ASP A 81 -8.58 2.00 7.28
CA ASP A 81 -7.79 1.52 6.15
C ASP A 81 -7.98 2.42 4.92
N PHE A 82 -9.04 3.24 4.87
CA PHE A 82 -9.28 4.21 3.79
C PHE A 82 -8.34 5.42 3.92
N ASN A 83 -7.11 5.29 3.42
CA ASN A 83 -6.08 6.31 3.62
C ASN A 83 -5.62 6.96 2.30
N PRO A 84 -6.27 8.04 1.82
CA PRO A 84 -5.90 8.67 0.55
C PRO A 84 -4.48 9.24 0.55
N ARG A 85 -3.91 9.58 1.72
CA ARG A 85 -2.51 10.00 1.82
C ARG A 85 -1.55 8.87 1.39
N TYR A 86 -1.86 7.63 1.79
CA TYR A 86 -1.04 6.45 1.46
C TYR A 86 -1.05 6.18 -0.04
N TRP A 87 -2.21 6.21 -0.69
CA TRP A 87 -2.27 5.96 -2.14
C TRP A 87 -1.59 7.05 -2.95
N ILE A 88 -1.65 8.31 -2.54
CA ILE A 88 -0.84 9.37 -3.16
C ILE A 88 0.67 9.08 -2.97
N TYR A 89 1.10 8.61 -1.81
CA TYR A 89 2.49 8.21 -1.59
C TYR A 89 2.91 7.06 -2.52
N ALA A 90 2.10 6.00 -2.58
CA ALA A 90 2.33 4.85 -3.45
C ALA A 90 2.41 5.27 -4.92
N THR A 91 1.51 6.15 -5.36
CA THR A 91 1.53 6.71 -6.73
C THR A 91 2.83 7.44 -7.04
N ARG A 92 3.30 8.30 -6.14
CA ARG A 92 4.53 9.06 -6.35
C ARG A 92 5.79 8.20 -6.37
N LEU A 93 5.74 7.02 -5.74
CA LEU A 93 6.84 6.07 -5.71
C LEU A 93 6.73 4.95 -6.75
N GLY A 94 5.66 4.93 -7.55
CA GLY A 94 5.46 3.86 -8.53
C GLY A 94 5.06 2.51 -7.96
N LEU A 95 4.52 2.47 -6.73
CA LEU A 95 4.14 1.23 -6.03
C LEU A 95 2.74 0.78 -6.46
N LYS A 96 2.61 0.27 -7.68
CA LYS A 96 1.31 -0.09 -8.27
C LYS A 96 0.65 -1.26 -7.54
N GLU A 97 1.42 -2.27 -7.17
CA GLU A 97 0.88 -3.44 -6.45
C GLU A 97 0.28 -3.06 -5.09
N GLU A 98 0.88 -2.09 -4.38
CA GLU A 98 0.32 -1.57 -3.13
C GLU A 98 -1.04 -0.89 -3.33
N ILE A 99 -1.25 -0.19 -4.44
CA ILE A 99 -2.54 0.43 -4.77
C ILE A 99 -3.58 -0.66 -5.15
N ILE A 100 -3.14 -1.69 -5.87
CA ILE A 100 -4.01 -2.80 -6.30
C ILE A 100 -4.52 -3.61 -5.11
N LYS A 101 -3.68 -3.83 -4.09
CA LYS A 101 -4.09 -4.49 -2.83
C LYS A 101 -5.28 -3.77 -2.17
N ASP A 102 -5.27 -2.44 -2.20
CA ASP A 102 -6.29 -1.62 -1.57
C ASP A 102 -7.49 -1.29 -2.49
N LYS A 103 -7.60 -1.87 -3.68
CA LYS A 103 -8.62 -1.50 -4.68
C LYS A 103 -10.04 -1.49 -4.10
N ASP A 104 -10.41 -2.48 -3.30
CA ASP A 104 -11.76 -2.63 -2.75
C ASP A 104 -12.06 -1.59 -1.67
N ILE A 105 -11.01 -1.01 -1.08
CA ILE A 105 -11.09 0.10 -0.13
C ILE A 105 -11.13 1.42 -0.89
N ILE A 106 -10.29 1.61 -1.92
CA ILE A 106 -10.24 2.82 -2.75
C ILE A 106 -11.61 3.14 -3.35
N TRP A 107 -12.33 2.11 -3.83
CA TRP A 107 -13.67 2.26 -4.42
C TRP A 107 -14.77 2.68 -3.42
N GLN A 108 -14.47 2.75 -2.13
CA GLN A 108 -15.40 3.27 -1.11
C GLN A 108 -15.44 4.80 -1.09
N CYS A 109 -14.61 5.48 -1.88
CA CYS A 109 -14.65 6.94 -2.01
C CYS A 109 -16.03 7.42 -2.47
N VAL A 110 -16.61 8.39 -1.73
CA VAL A 110 -17.92 8.98 -2.06
C VAL A 110 -17.81 10.33 -2.79
N SER A 111 -16.61 10.69 -3.26
CA SER A 111 -16.32 11.93 -4.00
C SER A 111 -16.92 13.19 -3.37
N CYS A 112 -16.79 13.35 -2.05
CA CYS A 112 -17.34 14.49 -1.31
C CYS A 112 -16.48 15.77 -1.38
N HIS A 113 -15.34 15.73 -2.07
CA HIS A 113 -14.39 16.84 -2.30
C HIS A 113 -13.79 17.52 -1.05
N LYS A 114 -13.99 16.96 0.16
CA LYS A 114 -13.41 17.53 1.39
C LYS A 114 -11.88 17.52 1.38
N CYS A 115 -11.29 16.41 0.92
CA CYS A 115 -9.84 16.23 0.84
C CYS A 115 -9.18 17.21 -0.15
N THR A 116 -9.87 17.55 -1.24
CA THR A 116 -9.48 18.56 -2.24
C THR A 116 -9.44 19.94 -1.63
N ASN A 117 -10.55 20.35 -1.00
CA ASN A 117 -10.74 21.71 -0.51
C ASN A 117 -9.80 22.06 0.66
N ILE A 118 -9.36 21.06 1.43
CA ILE A 118 -8.45 21.27 2.55
C ILE A 118 -6.97 21.15 2.17
N CYS A 119 -6.65 20.66 0.97
CA CYS A 119 -5.27 20.38 0.61
C CYS A 119 -4.46 21.68 0.44
N PRO A 120 -3.38 21.89 1.23
CA PRO A 120 -2.60 23.13 1.16
C PRO A 120 -1.67 23.21 -0.07
N LYS A 121 -1.69 22.18 -0.93
CA LYS A 121 -0.80 22.03 -2.10
C LYS A 121 -1.57 21.82 -3.40
N ASP A 122 -2.90 21.97 -3.37
CA ASP A 122 -3.82 21.79 -4.50
C ASP A 122 -3.80 20.40 -5.14
N VAL A 123 -3.35 19.37 -4.41
CA VAL A 123 -3.53 17.98 -4.83
C VAL A 123 -5.02 17.65 -4.75
N ARG A 124 -5.52 16.85 -5.70
CA ARG A 124 -6.92 16.41 -5.78
C ARG A 124 -7.02 14.90 -5.50
N PRO A 125 -7.13 14.46 -4.22
CA PRO A 125 -7.14 13.04 -3.88
C PRO A 125 -8.41 12.29 -4.32
N GLU A 126 -9.45 13.02 -4.72
CA GLU A 126 -10.73 12.46 -5.10
C GLU A 126 -10.81 12.01 -6.56
N GLY A 127 -9.92 12.51 -7.44
CA GLY A 127 -10.00 12.35 -8.89
C GLY A 127 -8.67 12.56 -9.56
#